data_AF-A0AAW9CUF0-F1
#
_entry.id   AF-A0AAW9CUF0-F1
#
_cell.length_a   1.000
_cell.length_b   1.000
_cell.length_c   1.000
_cell.angle_alpha   90.00
_cell.angle_beta   90.00
_cell.angle_gamma   90.00
#
_symmetry.space_group_name_H-M   'P 1'
#
loop_
_entity.id
_entity.type
_entity.pdbx_description
1 polymer ?
#
loop_
_entity_poly.entity_id
_entity_poly.type
_entity_poly.pdbx_seq_one_letter_code
_entity_poly.pdbx_strand_id
1 'polypeptide(L)'
;MASYSSSAAPAAAYTRTAIALHWLIALLIVCGFALGWVMTSIPGFTPAKLKYYSWHKWIGVTVFAIAIVRVLWRATHVPPPMPAGMPAWQRAGAHVVHGLLYVLMLVIPVTGYLYSSAANIPVVYLGLVPLPRLIDPDPALKETLKAAHVLLNYGLLALVAAHVAAVVKHQWFDRDGVLSRMLPFLK
;
A
#
# COMPACT_ATOMS: atom_id res chain seq x y z
N MET A 1 4.34 51.76 -14.92
CA MET A 1 4.83 50.66 -14.07
C MET A 1 3.88 49.48 -14.24
N ALA A 2 4.27 48.48 -15.02
CA ALA A 2 3.46 47.27 -15.23
C ALA A 2 3.75 46.29 -14.08
N SER A 3 2.72 45.99 -13.30
CA SER A 3 2.76 45.01 -12.23
C SER A 3 2.86 43.61 -12.85
N TYR A 4 4.01 42.96 -12.73
CA TYR A 4 4.13 41.55 -13.08
C TYR A 4 3.42 40.72 -12.01
N SER A 5 2.24 40.20 -12.36
CA SER A 5 1.61 39.11 -11.62
C SER A 5 2.58 37.94 -11.57
N SER A 6 3.13 37.68 -10.39
CA SER A 6 3.93 36.49 -10.12
C SER A 6 3.04 35.26 -10.29
N SER A 7 3.04 34.67 -11.48
CA SER A 7 2.54 33.32 -11.69
C SER A 7 3.43 32.39 -10.85
N ALA A 8 2.92 31.96 -9.70
CA ALA A 8 3.55 30.88 -8.95
C ALA A 8 3.64 29.66 -9.88
N ALA A 9 4.86 29.20 -10.15
CA ALA A 9 5.08 28.03 -10.98
C ALA A 9 4.21 26.86 -10.44
N PRO A 10 3.50 26.13 -11.31
CA PRO A 10 2.66 25.02 -10.87
C PRO A 10 3.54 24.04 -10.07
N ALA A 11 3.08 23.64 -8.88
CA ALA A 11 3.79 22.66 -8.08
C ALA A 11 4.07 21.42 -8.95
N ALA A 12 5.34 21.03 -9.08
CA ALA A 12 5.74 19.91 -9.93
C ALA A 12 4.95 18.64 -9.55
N ALA A 13 4.30 18.01 -10.53
CA ALA A 13 3.56 16.77 -10.32
C ALA A 13 4.51 15.56 -10.34
N TYR A 14 4.09 14.44 -9.76
CA TYR A 14 4.81 13.18 -9.91
C TYR A 14 4.76 12.71 -11.38
N THR A 15 5.76 11.92 -11.78
CA THR A 15 5.74 11.22 -13.08
C THR A 15 4.46 10.36 -13.21
N ARG A 16 3.93 10.20 -14.42
CA ARG A 16 2.75 9.36 -14.68
C ARG A 16 2.92 7.93 -14.16
N THR A 17 4.12 7.36 -14.28
CA THR A 17 4.43 6.03 -13.74
C THR A 17 4.29 5.96 -12.23
N ALA A 18 4.84 6.92 -11.48
CA ALA A 18 4.71 6.98 -10.03
C ALA A 18 3.25 7.12 -9.57
N ILE A 19 2.44 7.87 -10.33
CA ILE A 19 0.99 8.04 -10.10
C ILE A 19 0.26 6.72 -10.34
N ALA A 20 0.51 6.07 -11.48
CA ALA A 20 -0.12 4.78 -11.82
C ALA A 20 0.21 3.70 -10.78
N LEU A 21 1.49 3.56 -10.41
CA LEU A 21 1.93 2.62 -9.37
C LEU A 21 1.28 2.93 -8.02
N HIS A 22 1.07 4.21 -7.68
CA HIS A 22 0.44 4.60 -6.42
C HIS A 22 -1.01 4.14 -6.38
N TRP A 23 -1.79 4.54 -7.38
CA TRP A 23 -3.23 4.28 -7.40
C TRP A 23 -3.55 2.80 -7.60
N LEU A 24 -2.74 2.08 -8.38
CA LEU A 24 -2.90 0.64 -8.53
C LEU A 24 -2.67 -0.08 -7.21
N ILE A 25 -1.60 0.24 -6.48
CA ILE A 25 -1.38 -0.34 -5.14
C ILE A 25 -2.50 0.06 -4.18
N ALA A 26 -2.91 1.33 -4.15
CA ALA A 26 -3.96 1.81 -3.26
C ALA A 26 -5.28 1.03 -3.49
N LEU A 27 -5.69 0.87 -4.75
CA LEU A 27 -6.86 0.09 -5.13
C LEU A 27 -6.72 -1.37 -4.68
N LEU A 28 -5.58 -2.00 -4.97
CA LEU A 28 -5.34 -3.39 -4.60
C LEU A 28 -5.31 -3.60 -3.09
N ILE A 29 -4.78 -2.67 -2.30
CA ILE A 29 -4.81 -2.74 -0.83
C ILE A 29 -6.25 -2.70 -0.33
N VAL A 30 -7.09 -1.79 -0.84
CA VAL A 30 -8.51 -1.70 -0.46
C VAL A 30 -9.24 -3.01 -0.81
N CYS A 31 -9.07 -3.51 -2.04
CA CYS A 31 -9.67 -4.79 -2.45
C CYS A 31 -9.15 -5.97 -1.61
N GLY A 32 -7.85 -6.03 -1.36
CA GLY A 32 -7.21 -7.07 -0.56
C GLY A 32 -7.73 -7.10 0.87
N PHE A 33 -7.85 -5.94 1.50
CA PHE A 33 -8.41 -5.82 2.85
C PHE A 33 -9.88 -6.24 2.90
N ALA A 34 -10.69 -5.80 1.93
CA ALA A 34 -12.09 -6.20 1.82
C ALA A 34 -12.25 -7.72 1.63
N LEU A 35 -11.43 -8.34 0.76
CA LEU A 35 -11.40 -9.80 0.61
C LEU A 35 -10.98 -10.50 1.91
N GLY A 36 -10.03 -9.92 2.65
CA GLY A 36 -9.60 -10.44 3.95
C GLY A 36 -10.74 -10.48 4.97
N TRP A 37 -11.56 -9.44 5.00
CA TRP A 37 -12.76 -9.39 5.84
C TRP A 37 -13.79 -10.45 5.40
N VAL A 38 -14.11 -10.52 4.10
CA VAL A 38 -15.10 -11.46 3.57
C VAL A 38 -14.66 -12.92 3.75
N MET A 39 -13.40 -13.25 3.46
CA MET A 39 -12.92 -14.64 3.53
C MET A 39 -12.92 -15.18 4.97
N THR A 40 -12.77 -14.31 5.96
CA THR A 40 -12.78 -14.68 7.38
C THR A 40 -14.18 -14.77 7.97
N SER A 41 -15.16 -14.06 7.40
CA SER A 41 -16.56 -14.13 7.85
C SER A 41 -17.33 -15.34 7.34
N ILE A 42 -16.87 -16.01 6.28
CA ILE A 42 -17.52 -17.23 5.76
C ILE A 42 -17.30 -18.39 6.75
N PRO A 43 -18.35 -18.98 7.34
CA PRO A 43 -18.22 -20.07 8.29
C PRO A 43 -17.82 -21.39 7.59
N GLY A 44 -17.19 -22.28 8.36
CA GLY A 44 -16.80 -23.61 7.89
C GLY A 44 -15.71 -23.61 6.81
N PHE A 45 -15.60 -24.75 6.14
CA PHE A 45 -14.68 -24.99 5.03
C PHE A 45 -15.50 -25.23 3.75
N THR A 46 -15.60 -24.19 2.92
CA THR A 46 -16.42 -24.21 1.70
C THR A 46 -15.59 -23.86 0.46
N PRO A 47 -15.96 -24.35 -0.74
CA PRO A 47 -15.29 -23.95 -1.98
C PRO A 47 -15.27 -22.44 -2.19
N ALA A 48 -16.36 -21.75 -1.80
CA ALA A 48 -16.43 -20.30 -1.83
C ALA A 48 -15.33 -19.66 -0.97
N LYS A 49 -15.20 -20.08 0.30
CA LYS A 49 -14.16 -19.56 1.20
C LYS A 49 -12.76 -19.73 0.61
N LEU A 50 -12.45 -20.92 0.11
CA LEU A 50 -11.15 -21.19 -0.53
C LEU A 50 -10.89 -20.28 -1.73
N LYS A 51 -11.91 -20.01 -2.54
CA LYS A 51 -11.82 -19.07 -3.68
C LYS A 51 -11.44 -17.66 -3.22
N TYR A 52 -12.09 -17.13 -2.19
CA TYR A 52 -11.76 -15.82 -1.62
C TYR A 52 -10.34 -15.78 -1.06
N TYR A 53 -9.88 -16.84 -0.37
CA TYR A 53 -8.49 -16.95 0.07
C TYR A 53 -7.50 -16.93 -1.10
N SER A 54 -7.80 -17.63 -2.20
CA SER A 54 -6.96 -17.59 -3.41
C SER A 54 -6.89 -16.18 -4.00
N TRP A 55 -8.02 -15.50 -4.16
CA TRP A 55 -8.06 -14.12 -4.65
C TRP A 55 -7.27 -13.15 -3.76
N HIS A 56 -7.42 -13.28 -2.44
CA HIS A 56 -6.67 -12.49 -1.47
C HIS A 56 -5.15 -12.73 -1.61
N LYS A 57 -4.72 -13.99 -1.73
CA LYS A 57 -3.30 -14.33 -1.95
C LYS A 57 -2.78 -13.75 -3.26
N TRP A 58 -3.56 -13.79 -4.34
CA TRP A 58 -3.15 -13.22 -5.63
C TRP A 58 -2.93 -11.72 -5.51
N ILE A 59 -3.87 -11.00 -4.89
CA ILE A 59 -3.71 -9.56 -4.61
C ILE A 59 -2.45 -9.32 -3.79
N GLY A 60 -2.19 -10.11 -2.74
CA GLY A 60 -1.00 -9.97 -1.90
C GLY A 60 0.31 -10.09 -2.71
N VAL A 61 0.41 -11.10 -3.58
CA VAL A 61 1.57 -11.30 -4.46
C VAL A 61 1.70 -10.13 -5.45
N THR A 62 0.59 -9.68 -6.05
CA THR A 62 0.59 -8.56 -7.00
C THR A 62 1.02 -7.25 -6.32
N VAL A 63 0.49 -6.95 -5.13
CA VAL A 63 0.88 -5.77 -4.34
C VAL A 63 2.36 -5.82 -4.02
N PHE A 64 2.89 -6.97 -3.59
CA PHE A 64 4.31 -7.13 -3.30
C PHE A 64 5.19 -6.79 -4.51
N ALA A 65 4.88 -7.37 -5.67
CA ALA A 65 5.63 -7.12 -6.90
C ALA A 65 5.60 -5.65 -7.32
N ILE A 66 4.42 -5.02 -7.32
CA ILE A 66 4.27 -3.61 -7.71
C ILE A 66 4.91 -2.69 -6.67
N ALA A 67 4.86 -3.04 -5.38
CA ALA A 67 5.50 -2.29 -4.30
C ALA A 67 7.03 -2.29 -4.45
N ILE A 68 7.66 -3.40 -4.83
CA ILE A 68 9.09 -3.44 -5.15
C ILE A 68 9.39 -2.47 -6.29
N VAL A 69 8.65 -2.54 -7.40
CA VAL A 69 8.83 -1.63 -8.54
C VAL A 69 8.66 -0.17 -8.12
N ARG A 70 7.68 0.11 -7.24
CA ARG A 70 7.45 1.46 -6.71
C ARG A 70 8.60 1.95 -5.83
N VAL A 71 9.16 1.11 -4.97
CA VAL A 71 10.31 1.45 -4.13
C VAL A 71 11.53 1.75 -5.00
N LEU A 72 11.81 0.89 -5.98
CA LEU A 72 12.89 1.11 -6.94
C LEU A 72 12.68 2.40 -7.73
N TRP A 73 11.47 2.64 -8.23
CA TRP A 73 11.14 3.88 -8.95
C TRP A 73 11.37 5.11 -8.09
N ARG A 74 10.96 5.08 -6.82
CA ARG A 74 11.16 6.18 -5.87
C ARG A 74 12.64 6.39 -5.53
N ALA A 75 13.46 5.34 -5.55
CA ALA A 75 14.89 5.44 -5.31
C ALA A 75 15.64 6.05 -6.50
N THR A 76 15.18 5.83 -7.73
CA THR A 76 15.85 6.30 -8.95
C THR A 76 15.29 7.61 -9.52
N HIS A 77 14.14 8.08 -9.04
CA HIS A 77 13.51 9.32 -9.51
C HIS A 77 13.26 10.31 -8.37
N VAL A 78 13.73 11.54 -8.58
CA VAL A 78 13.56 12.63 -7.59
C VAL A 78 12.07 12.98 -7.47
N PRO A 79 11.48 12.87 -6.27
CA PRO A 79 10.09 13.31 -6.07
C PRO A 79 9.99 14.84 -6.09
N PRO A 80 8.83 15.41 -6.44
CA PRO A 80 8.60 16.84 -6.31
C PRO A 80 8.92 17.38 -4.92
N PRO A 81 9.52 18.58 -4.80
CA PRO A 81 9.88 19.17 -3.52
C PRO A 81 8.62 19.42 -2.66
N MET A 82 8.71 19.21 -1.35
CA MET A 82 7.61 19.51 -0.43
C MET A 82 7.25 21.02 -0.46
N PRO A 83 6.00 21.42 -0.16
CA PRO A 83 5.62 22.82 -0.08
C PRO A 83 6.55 23.61 0.84
N ALA A 84 7.03 24.78 0.40
CA ALA A 84 8.02 25.56 1.14
C ALA A 84 7.55 25.97 2.55
N GLY A 85 6.25 26.28 2.69
CA GLY A 85 5.63 26.65 3.96
C GLY A 85 5.29 25.48 4.90
N MET A 86 5.55 24.23 4.51
CA MET A 86 5.21 23.07 5.33
C MET A 86 6.09 23.03 6.60
N PRO A 87 5.52 22.98 7.82
CA PRO A 87 6.29 22.88 9.06
C PRO A 87 7.20 21.65 9.08
N ALA A 88 8.35 21.76 9.76
CA ALA A 88 9.35 20.68 9.82
C ALA A 88 8.77 19.36 10.38
N TRP A 89 7.87 19.45 11.37
CA TRP A 89 7.22 18.27 11.95
C TRP A 89 6.28 17.56 10.95
N GLN A 90 5.59 18.30 10.07
CA GLN A 90 4.77 17.71 9.01
C GLN A 90 5.63 17.02 7.95
N ARG A 91 6.77 17.63 7.59
CA ARG A 91 7.74 17.02 6.68
C ARG A 91 8.29 15.71 7.25
N ALA A 92 8.73 15.73 8.50
CA ALA A 92 9.21 14.55 9.21
C ALA A 92 8.13 13.46 9.30
N GLY A 93 6.92 13.83 9.71
CA GLY A 93 5.76 12.93 9.77
C GLY A 93 5.44 12.30 8.41
N ALA A 94 5.45 13.08 7.33
CA ALA A 94 5.25 12.57 5.99
C ALA A 94 6.33 11.56 5.59
N HIS A 95 7.61 11.80 5.91
CA HIS A 95 8.67 10.83 5.65
C HIS A 95 8.50 9.54 6.45
N VAL A 96 8.17 9.64 7.74
CA VAL A 96 7.94 8.49 8.62
C VAL A 96 6.77 7.65 8.12
N VAL A 97 5.61 8.27 7.87
CA VAL A 97 4.41 7.56 7.39
C VAL A 97 4.69 6.88 6.05
N HIS A 98 5.32 7.58 5.09
CA HIS A 98 5.67 6.93 3.82
C HIS A 98 6.65 5.77 4.00
N GLY A 99 7.67 5.92 4.85
CA GLY A 99 8.62 4.86 5.16
C GLY A 99 7.92 3.62 5.74
N LEU A 100 7.06 3.81 6.74
CA LEU A 100 6.29 2.73 7.35
C LEU A 100 5.35 2.07 6.35
N LEU A 101 4.65 2.85 5.51
CA LEU A 101 3.80 2.30 4.44
C LEU A 101 4.63 1.43 3.49
N TYR A 102 5.82 1.86 3.06
CA TYR A 102 6.69 1.04 2.20
C TYR A 102 7.10 -0.27 2.87
N VAL A 103 7.52 -0.21 4.13
CA VAL A 103 7.89 -1.41 4.89
C VAL A 103 6.71 -2.37 4.99
N LEU A 104 5.53 -1.88 5.39
CA LEU A 104 4.35 -2.72 5.56
C LEU A 104 3.86 -3.34 4.25
N MET A 105 3.90 -2.59 3.14
CA MET A 105 3.54 -3.13 1.81
C MET A 105 4.43 -4.30 1.36
N LEU A 106 5.66 -4.40 1.88
CA LEU A 106 6.56 -5.52 1.61
C LEU A 106 6.44 -6.64 2.65
N VAL A 107 6.41 -6.29 3.93
CA VAL A 107 6.39 -7.26 5.04
C VAL A 107 5.05 -8.01 5.12
N ILE A 108 3.92 -7.35 4.88
CA ILE A 108 2.60 -7.98 4.98
C ILE A 108 2.45 -9.15 3.98
N PRO A 109 2.73 -8.99 2.67
CA PRO A 109 2.68 -10.12 1.75
C PRO A 109 3.63 -11.25 2.13
N VAL A 110 4.85 -10.94 2.60
CA VAL A 110 5.82 -11.94 3.05
C VAL A 110 5.28 -12.75 4.24
N THR A 111 4.78 -12.07 5.28
CA THR A 111 4.16 -12.75 6.42
C THR A 111 2.96 -13.62 6.02
N GLY A 112 2.13 -13.15 5.07
CA GLY A 112 1.00 -13.93 4.55
C GLY A 112 1.43 -15.15 3.74
N TYR A 113 2.51 -15.02 2.96
CA TYR A 113 3.09 -16.10 2.19
C TYR A 113 3.70 -17.18 3.09
N LEU A 114 4.46 -16.76 4.10
CA LEU A 114 5.01 -17.66 5.12
C LEU A 114 3.89 -18.32 5.92
N TYR A 115 2.83 -17.59 6.27
CA TYR A 115 1.65 -18.16 6.93
C TYR A 115 1.03 -19.29 6.09
N SER A 116 0.87 -19.07 4.78
CA SER A 116 0.37 -20.11 3.86
C SER A 116 1.30 -21.33 3.81
N SER A 117 2.63 -21.10 3.83
CA SER A 117 3.63 -22.17 3.83
C SER A 117 3.57 -23.00 5.12
N ALA A 118 3.54 -22.35 6.29
CA ALA A 118 3.43 -23.01 7.59
C ALA A 118 2.09 -23.76 7.76
N ALA A 119 1.02 -23.28 7.13
CA ALA A 119 -0.28 -23.95 7.09
C ALA A 119 -0.34 -25.15 6.13
N ASN A 120 0.75 -25.45 5.40
CA ASN A 120 0.79 -26.43 4.32
C ASN A 120 -0.22 -26.16 3.18
N ILE A 121 -0.51 -24.89 2.92
CA ILE A 121 -1.42 -24.50 1.82
C ILE A 121 -0.59 -23.87 0.71
N PRO A 122 -0.55 -24.46 -0.50
CA PRO A 122 0.20 -23.88 -1.60
C PRO A 122 -0.38 -22.53 -2.02
N VAL A 123 0.49 -21.65 -2.53
CA VAL A 123 0.09 -20.41 -3.19
C VAL A 123 0.22 -20.63 -4.69
N VAL A 124 -0.91 -20.82 -5.38
CA VAL A 124 -0.94 -20.94 -6.84
C VAL A 124 -1.38 -19.60 -7.41
N TYR A 125 -0.42 -18.79 -7.83
CA TYR A 125 -0.67 -17.44 -8.33
C TYR A 125 -1.51 -17.48 -9.61
N LEU A 126 -2.64 -16.76 -9.60
CA LEU A 126 -3.68 -16.74 -10.63
C LEU A 126 -4.24 -18.14 -11.00
N GLY A 127 -4.00 -19.15 -10.16
CA GLY A 127 -4.34 -20.55 -10.48
C GLY A 127 -3.44 -21.19 -11.54
N LEU A 128 -2.38 -20.50 -11.98
CA LEU A 128 -1.51 -20.92 -13.07
C LEU A 128 -0.10 -21.27 -12.59
N VAL A 129 0.47 -20.46 -11.69
CA VAL A 129 1.87 -20.59 -11.28
C VAL A 129 1.96 -21.02 -9.83
N PRO A 130 2.31 -22.28 -9.53
CA PRO A 130 2.58 -22.70 -8.17
C PRO A 130 3.88 -22.05 -7.68
N LEU A 131 3.78 -21.22 -6.65
CA LEU A 131 4.95 -20.59 -6.04
C LEU A 131 5.61 -21.56 -5.04
N PRO A 132 6.95 -21.53 -4.92
CA PRO A 132 7.68 -22.50 -4.11
C PRO A 132 7.41 -22.30 -2.63
N ARG A 133 7.25 -23.40 -1.89
CA ARG A 133 7.19 -23.32 -0.43
C ARG A 133 8.55 -22.85 0.12
N LEU A 134 8.55 -21.84 0.98
CA LEU A 134 9.79 -21.26 1.53
C LEU A 134 10.19 -21.86 2.89
N ILE A 135 9.23 -22.41 3.62
CA ILE A 135 9.43 -23.04 4.94
C ILE A 135 8.57 -24.29 5.05
N ASP A 136 8.98 -25.25 5.86
CA ASP A 136 8.18 -26.44 6.11
C ASP A 136 6.90 -26.14 6.92
N PRO A 137 5.87 -27.01 6.82
CA PRO A 137 4.69 -26.91 7.66
C PRO A 137 5.03 -26.92 9.15
N ASP A 138 4.52 -25.93 9.89
CA ASP A 138 4.73 -25.79 11.32
C ASP A 138 3.45 -25.17 11.95
N PRO A 139 2.67 -25.96 12.71
CA PRO A 139 1.43 -25.49 13.33
C PRO A 139 1.62 -24.36 14.36
N ALA A 140 2.76 -24.32 15.07
CA ALA A 140 3.03 -23.27 16.06
C ALA A 140 3.36 -21.96 15.33
N LEU A 141 4.28 -22.02 14.37
CA LEU A 141 4.66 -20.87 13.56
C LEU A 141 3.48 -20.33 12.73
N LYS A 142 2.60 -21.21 12.25
CA LYS A 142 1.36 -20.84 11.54
C LYS A 142 0.51 -19.85 12.35
N GLU A 143 0.23 -20.12 13.62
CA GLU A 143 -0.61 -19.24 14.44
C GLU A 143 0.10 -17.91 14.73
N THR A 144 1.41 -17.93 14.97
CA THR A 144 2.22 -16.70 15.11
C THR A 144 2.19 -15.85 13.84
N LEU A 145 2.41 -16.45 12.67
CA LEU A 145 2.41 -15.75 11.38
C LEU A 145 1.02 -15.21 11.03
N LYS A 146 -0.04 -15.95 11.35
CA LYS A 146 -1.42 -15.47 11.20
C LYS A 146 -1.67 -14.22 12.06
N ALA A 147 -1.31 -14.27 13.34
CA ALA A 147 -1.48 -13.14 14.26
C ALA A 147 -0.66 -11.93 13.80
N ALA A 148 0.60 -12.13 13.42
CA ALA A 148 1.46 -11.09 12.87
C ALA A 148 0.86 -10.48 11.59
N HIS A 149 0.43 -11.31 10.64
CA HIS A 149 -0.16 -10.84 9.40
C HIS A 149 -1.41 -9.97 9.65
N VAL A 150 -2.31 -10.42 10.54
CA VAL A 150 -3.52 -9.65 10.90
C VAL A 150 -3.16 -8.34 11.58
N LEU A 151 -2.27 -8.37 12.58
CA LEU A 151 -1.83 -7.16 13.30
C LEU A 151 -1.20 -6.13 12.37
N LEU A 152 -0.30 -6.57 11.47
CA LEU A 152 0.35 -5.71 10.49
C LEU A 152 -0.67 -5.09 9.51
N ASN A 153 -1.69 -5.86 9.08
CA ASN A 153 -2.76 -5.33 8.21
C ASN A 153 -3.60 -4.25 8.91
N TYR A 154 -3.93 -4.41 10.19
CA TYR A 154 -4.61 -3.35 10.94
C TYR A 154 -3.70 -2.12 11.16
N GLY A 155 -2.40 -2.34 11.37
CA GLY A 155 -1.41 -1.25 11.40
C GLY A 155 -1.34 -0.50 10.06
N LEU A 156 -1.35 -1.23 8.94
CA LEU A 156 -1.42 -0.63 7.60
C LEU A 156 -2.71 0.16 7.42
N LEU A 157 -3.86 -0.37 7.83
CA LEU A 157 -5.14 0.34 7.76
C LEU A 157 -5.08 1.66 8.53
N ALA A 158 -4.55 1.65 9.76
CA ALA A 158 -4.41 2.85 10.57
C ALA A 158 -3.49 3.90 9.90
N LEU A 159 -2.37 3.47 9.32
CA LEU A 159 -1.45 4.37 8.61
C LEU A 159 -2.05 4.91 7.31
N VAL A 160 -2.81 4.09 6.56
CA VAL A 160 -3.54 4.55 5.37
C VAL A 160 -4.59 5.58 5.77
N ALA A 161 -5.35 5.35 6.85
CA ALA A 161 -6.31 6.32 7.36
C ALA A 161 -5.62 7.64 7.76
N ALA A 162 -4.50 7.57 8.48
CA ALA A 162 -3.72 8.75 8.85
C ALA A 162 -3.16 9.48 7.61
N HIS A 163 -2.66 8.74 6.62
CA HIS A 163 -2.18 9.28 5.35
C HIS A 163 -3.29 10.02 4.59
N VAL A 164 -4.45 9.41 4.44
CA VAL A 164 -5.60 10.03 3.78
C VAL A 164 -6.07 11.26 4.56
N ALA A 165 -6.19 11.18 5.89
CA ALA A 165 -6.56 12.31 6.73
C ALA A 165 -5.59 13.50 6.59
N ALA A 166 -4.28 13.23 6.48
CA ALA A 166 -3.30 14.28 6.20
C ALA A 166 -3.53 14.90 4.82
N VAL A 167 -3.77 14.11 3.78
CA VAL A 167 -4.05 14.62 2.42
C VAL A 167 -5.33 15.47 2.40
N VAL A 168 -6.38 15.02 3.09
CA VAL A 168 -7.62 15.79 3.32
C VAL A 168 -7.32 17.12 4.00
N LYS A 169 -6.53 17.10 5.08
CA LYS A 169 -6.10 18.33 5.76
C LYS A 169 -5.39 19.28 4.80
N HIS A 170 -4.41 18.78 4.05
CA HIS A 170 -3.63 19.57 3.09
C HIS A 170 -4.52 20.15 1.98
N GLN A 171 -5.52 19.42 1.52
CA GLN A 171 -6.42 19.87 0.45
C GLN A 171 -7.37 20.98 0.93
N TRP A 172 -8.01 20.83 2.09
CA TRP A 172 -9.08 21.73 2.51
C TRP A 172 -8.64 22.85 3.44
N PHE A 173 -7.62 22.62 4.27
CA PHE A 173 -7.15 23.59 5.27
C PHE A 173 -5.86 24.27 4.83
N ASP A 174 -4.81 23.52 4.49
CA ASP A 174 -3.52 24.12 4.12
C ASP A 174 -3.53 24.69 2.69
N ARG A 175 -4.34 24.10 1.80
CA ARG A 175 -4.52 24.48 0.38
C ARG A 175 -3.20 24.62 -0.38
N ASP A 176 -2.26 23.73 -0.11
CA ASP A 176 -0.89 23.75 -0.62
C ASP A 176 -0.68 22.92 -1.90
N GLY A 177 -1.77 22.35 -2.46
CA GLY A 177 -1.75 21.60 -3.69
C GLY A 177 -1.01 20.25 -3.59
N VAL A 178 -0.89 19.64 -2.40
CA VAL A 178 -0.25 18.32 -2.26
C VAL A 178 -1.01 17.24 -3.04
N LEU A 179 -2.35 17.26 -3.03
CA LEU A 179 -3.17 16.24 -3.72
C LEU A 179 -3.03 16.30 -5.25
N SER A 180 -2.95 17.51 -5.83
CA SER A 180 -2.84 17.69 -7.29
C SER A 180 -1.55 17.09 -7.87
N ARG A 181 -0.54 16.84 -7.03
CA ARG A 181 0.69 16.14 -7.42
C ARG A 181 0.47 14.66 -7.73
N MET A 182 -0.57 14.05 -7.15
CA MET A 182 -0.98 12.65 -7.38
C MET A 182 -2.28 12.52 -8.20
N LEU A 183 -3.07 13.60 -8.30
CA LEU A 183 -4.26 13.69 -9.15
C LEU A 183 -4.15 14.93 -10.07
N PRO A 184 -3.37 14.83 -11.17
CA PRO A 184 -3.00 16.00 -11.98
C PRO A 184 -4.17 16.66 -12.72
N PHE A 185 -5.35 16.04 -12.72
CA PHE A 185 -6.60 16.61 -13.27
C PHE A 185 -7.38 17.45 -12.25
N LEU A 186 -7.02 17.40 -10.96
CA LEU A 186 -7.51 18.32 -9.93
C LEU A 186 -6.59 19.55 -9.95
N LYS A 187 -6.86 20.49 -10.87
CA LYS A 187 -6.32 21.85 -10.84
C LYS A 187 -7.41 22.82 -10.40
#